data_AF-A0A3Q2DC99-F1
#
_entry.id   AF-A0A3Q2DC99-F1
#
_cell.length_a   1.000
_cell.length_b   1.000
_cell.length_c   1.000
_cell.angle_alpha   90.00
_cell.angle_beta   90.00
_cell.angle_gamma   90.00
#
_symmetry.space_group_name_H-M   'P 1'
#
loop_
_entity.id
_entity.type
_entity.pdbx_description
1 polymer ?
#
loop_
_entity_poly.entity_id
_entity_poly.type
_entity_poly.pdbx_seq_one_letter_code
_entity_poly.pdbx_strand_id
1 'polypeptide(L)'
;MEFSDHIKTANVEDVVLRQPLHPPSRGTLCITGHHLLFSDREEGSSQQVLLLLRNIDAIEKRTSGSSGTITIKCKDLRVLQLDIPGMEQCLNIAHSIEVFCS
;
A
#
# COMPACT_ATOMS: atom_id res chain seq x y z
N MET A 1 13.67 19.74 2.57
CA MET A 1 13.02 18.68 3.38
C MET A 1 11.53 18.69 3.06
N GLU A 2 11.15 18.50 1.79
CA GLU A 2 9.84 18.90 1.25
C GLU A 2 8.85 17.72 1.09
N PHE A 3 9.26 16.49 1.40
CA PHE A 3 8.43 15.29 1.18
C PHE A 3 7.70 14.81 2.44
N SER A 4 8.05 15.30 3.63
CA SER A 4 7.49 14.80 4.90
C SER A 4 6.06 15.29 5.16
N ASP A 5 5.67 16.45 4.61
CA ASP A 5 4.33 17.04 4.84
C ASP A 5 3.21 16.27 4.12
N HIS A 6 3.56 15.43 3.16
CA HIS A 6 2.59 14.68 2.36
C HIS A 6 2.29 13.26 2.90
N ILE A 7 3.11 12.75 3.83
CA ILE A 7 2.92 11.44 4.46
C ILE A 7 2.20 11.63 5.79
N LYS A 8 0.87 11.62 5.77
CA LYS A 8 0.03 11.73 6.98
C LYS A 8 -0.01 10.44 7.81
N THR A 9 0.21 9.30 7.15
CA THR A 9 0.24 7.99 7.80
C THR A 9 1.38 7.18 7.20
N ALA A 10 2.49 7.10 7.93
CA ALA A 10 3.69 6.43 7.44
C ALA A 10 3.60 4.89 7.55
N ASN A 11 2.87 4.39 8.54
CA ASN A 11 2.77 2.97 8.86
C ASN A 11 1.32 2.58 9.15
N VAL A 12 0.88 1.43 8.66
CA VAL A 12 -0.44 0.85 8.94
C VAL A 12 -0.26 -0.64 9.21
N GLU A 13 -0.66 -1.08 10.39
CA GLU A 13 -0.70 -2.50 10.75
C GLU A 13 -1.96 -3.19 10.20
N ASP A 14 -1.95 -4.52 10.20
CA ASP A 14 -3.09 -5.38 9.82
C ASP A 14 -3.63 -5.13 8.39
N VAL A 15 -2.76 -4.64 7.50
CA VAL A 15 -3.04 -4.54 6.07
C VAL A 15 -3.03 -5.94 5.46
N VAL A 16 -4.02 -6.24 4.61
CA VAL A 16 -4.03 -7.50 3.85
C VAL A 16 -3.55 -7.22 2.43
N LEU A 17 -2.43 -7.85 2.05
CA LEU A 17 -1.92 -7.85 0.69
C LEU A 17 -2.52 -9.03 -0.08
N ARG A 18 -3.07 -8.74 -1.26
CA ARG A 18 -3.49 -9.76 -2.23
C ARG A 18 -2.75 -9.57 -3.53
N GLN A 19 -2.26 -10.67 -4.07
CA GLN A 19 -1.55 -10.71 -5.34
C GLN A 19 -2.09 -11.87 -6.18
N PRO A 20 -2.09 -11.76 -7.52
CA PRO A 20 -2.39 -12.89 -8.38
C PRO A 20 -1.52 -14.10 -8.04
N LEU A 21 -2.12 -15.28 -7.98
CA LEU A 21 -1.42 -16.57 -7.75
C LEU A 21 -0.76 -16.75 -6.37
N HIS A 22 -0.98 -15.83 -5.43
CA HIS A 22 -0.51 -15.95 -4.05
C HIS A 22 -1.68 -15.92 -3.06
N PRO A 23 -1.61 -16.67 -1.95
CA PRO A 23 -2.58 -16.51 -0.87
C PRO A 23 -2.50 -15.07 -0.30
N PRO A 24 -3.63 -14.50 0.17
CA PRO A 24 -3.60 -13.24 0.90
C PRO A 24 -2.72 -13.33 2.15
N SER A 25 -1.89 -12.32 2.40
CA SER A 25 -1.05 -12.23 3.60
C SER A 25 -1.38 -10.98 4.40
N ARG A 26 -1.26 -11.04 5.73
CA ARG A 26 -1.55 -9.93 6.64
C ARG A 26 -0.26 -9.40 7.25
N GLY A 27 -0.04 -8.11 7.09
CA GLY A 27 1.23 -7.51 7.41
C GLY A 27 1.15 -6.05 7.83
N THR A 28 2.31 -5.45 7.92
CA THR A 28 2.48 -4.01 8.13
C THR A 28 2.86 -3.36 6.80
N LEU A 29 2.15 -2.30 6.45
CA LEU A 29 2.41 -1.45 5.31
C LEU A 29 3.13 -0.18 5.77
N CYS A 30 4.23 0.16 5.10
CA CYS A 30 4.98 1.37 5.34
C CYS A 30 5.11 2.16 4.03
N ILE A 31 4.92 3.48 4.09
CA ILE A 31 5.12 4.39 2.96
C ILE A 31 6.23 5.38 3.27
N THR A 32 7.06 5.63 2.26
CA THR A 32 8.10 6.65 2.27
C THR A 32 7.92 7.55 1.04
N GLY A 33 8.76 8.56 0.83
CA GLY A 33 8.70 9.37 -0.39
C GLY A 33 9.05 8.63 -1.69
N HIS A 34 9.56 7.40 -1.62
CA HIS A 34 10.03 6.65 -2.81
C HIS A 34 9.53 5.22 -2.89
N HIS A 35 9.20 4.61 -1.75
CA HIS A 35 8.89 3.21 -1.64
C HIS A 35 7.64 2.98 -0.82
N LEU A 36 6.89 1.97 -1.23
CA LEU A 36 5.88 1.29 -0.45
C LEU A 36 6.47 -0.08 -0.06
N LEU A 37 6.54 -0.34 1.24
CA LEU A 37 7.08 -1.57 1.81
C LEU A 37 5.96 -2.30 2.55
N PHE A 38 5.77 -3.57 2.23
CA PHE A 38 4.91 -4.47 3.00
C PHE A 38 5.77 -5.58 3.59
N SER A 39 5.56 -5.86 4.88
CA SER A 39 6.15 -7.01 5.57
C SER A 39 5.05 -7.86 6.17
N ASP A 40 5.05 -9.14 5.84
CA ASP A 40 4.15 -10.12 6.43
C ASP A 40 4.42 -10.28 7.95
N ARG A 41 3.37 -10.64 8.71
CA ARG A 41 3.45 -10.87 10.18
C ARG A 41 3.56 -12.35 10.55
N GLU A 42 3.43 -13.27 9.59
CA GLU A 42 3.40 -14.70 9.88
C GLU A 42 4.79 -15.23 10.30
N GLU A 43 4.84 -15.95 11.43
CA GLU A 43 6.08 -16.50 11.98
C GLU A 43 6.62 -17.60 11.04
N GLY A 44 7.78 -17.34 10.42
CA GLY A 44 8.39 -18.22 9.42
C GLY A 44 8.16 -17.82 7.96
N SER A 45 7.29 -16.82 7.71
CA SER A 45 7.16 -16.17 6.41
C SER A 45 8.17 -15.03 6.29
N SER A 46 8.92 -15.00 5.20
CA SER A 46 9.82 -13.90 4.83
C SER A 46 9.24 -13.04 3.71
N GLN A 47 7.92 -13.12 3.47
CA GLN A 47 7.30 -12.38 2.38
C GLN A 47 7.36 -10.88 2.66
N GLN A 48 8.15 -10.21 1.82
CA GLN A 48 8.27 -8.77 1.79
C GLN A 48 8.02 -8.28 0.37
N VAL A 49 7.24 -7.21 0.25
CA VAL A 49 7.07 -6.51 -1.02
C VAL A 49 7.65 -5.12 -0.90
N LEU A 50 8.65 -4.84 -1.71
CA LEU A 50 9.18 -3.51 -1.92
C LEU A 50 8.74 -3.00 -3.30
N LEU A 51 7.86 -2.01 -3.32
CA LEU A 51 7.39 -1.36 -4.52
C LEU A 51 7.93 0.07 -4.60
N LEU A 52 8.63 0.37 -5.69
CA LEU A 52 9.01 1.74 -6.00
C LEU A 52 7.78 2.52 -6.46
N LEU A 53 7.54 3.70 -5.90
CA LEU A 53 6.40 4.55 -6.28
C LEU A 53 6.44 4.92 -7.76
N ARG A 54 7.63 5.17 -8.33
CA ARG A 54 7.81 5.41 -9.77
C ARG A 54 7.36 4.25 -10.68
N ASN A 55 7.23 3.03 -10.14
CA ASN A 55 6.77 1.85 -10.86
C ASN A 55 5.24 1.72 -10.85
N ILE A 56 4.54 2.54 -10.08
CA ILE A 56 3.07 2.61 -10.11
C ILE A 56 2.66 3.32 -11.40
N ASP A 57 1.72 2.70 -12.10
CA ASP A 57 1.09 3.22 -13.31
C ASP A 57 -0.25 3.89 -12.99
N ALA A 58 -1.08 3.21 -12.19
CA ALA A 58 -2.37 3.72 -11.75
C ALA A 58 -2.75 3.16 -10.38
N ILE A 59 -3.59 3.90 -9.66
CA ILE A 59 -4.25 3.39 -8.46
C ILE A 59 -5.78 3.54 -8.55
N GLU A 60 -6.50 2.62 -7.93
CA GLU A 60 -7.94 2.69 -7.74
C GLU A 60 -8.24 2.54 -6.24
N LYS A 61 -9.06 3.43 -5.69
CA LYS A 61 -9.47 3.41 -4.28
C LYS A 61 -10.96 3.11 -4.16
N ARG A 62 -11.30 2.16 -3.29
CA ARG A 62 -12.67 1.83 -2.90
C ARG A 62 -12.77 1.96 -1.38
N THR A 63 -13.73 2.72 -0.88
CA THR A 63 -14.07 2.75 0.54
C THR A 63 -15.37 2.00 0.79
N SER A 64 -15.43 1.23 1.87
CA SER A 64 -16.60 0.45 2.27
C SER A 64 -16.72 0.49 3.79
N GLY A 65 -17.70 1.23 4.31
CA GLY A 65 -17.91 1.35 5.75
C GLY A 65 -16.66 1.92 6.45
N SER A 66 -16.07 1.14 7.35
CA SER A 66 -14.91 1.54 8.16
C SER A 66 -13.55 1.10 7.59
N SER A 67 -13.49 0.54 6.38
CA SER A 67 -12.24 0.11 5.74
C SER A 67 -12.16 0.55 4.28
N GLY A 68 -11.00 0.38 3.67
CA GLY A 68 -10.82 0.68 2.25
C GLY A 68 -9.87 -0.29 1.57
N THR A 69 -9.98 -0.35 0.25
CA THR A 69 -9.13 -1.15 -0.62
C THR A 69 -8.44 -0.24 -1.62
N ILE A 70 -7.12 -0.35 -1.73
CA ILE A 70 -6.31 0.30 -2.75
C ILE A 70 -5.81 -0.76 -3.71
N THR A 71 -6.21 -0.66 -4.98
CA THR A 71 -5.67 -1.49 -6.07
C THR A 71 -4.57 -0.69 -6.76
N ILE A 72 -3.38 -1.27 -6.85
CA ILE A 72 -2.20 -0.67 -7.46
C ILE A 72 -1.88 -1.45 -8.74
N LYS A 73 -1.89 -0.74 -9.87
CA LYS A 73 -1.44 -1.25 -11.18
C LYS A 73 -0.03 -0.73 -11.41
N CYS A 74 0.89 -1.66 -11.69
CA CYS A 74 2.30 -1.35 -11.89
C CYS A 74 2.67 -1.36 -13.38
N LYS A 75 3.70 -0.60 -13.76
CA LYS A 75 4.25 -0.54 -15.12
C LYS A 75 4.83 -1.87 -15.60
N ASP A 76 5.17 -2.76 -14.66
CA ASP A 76 5.62 -4.13 -14.91
C ASP A 76 4.47 -5.16 -14.98
N LEU A 77 3.24 -4.69 -15.21
CA LEU A 77 2.01 -5.48 -15.34
C LEU A 77 1.57 -6.21 -14.06
N ARG A 78 2.22 -5.96 -12.91
CA ARG A 78 1.74 -6.47 -11.62
C ARG A 78 0.53 -5.68 -11.14
N VAL A 79 -0.43 -6.40 -10.55
CA VAL A 79 -1.56 -5.81 -9.83
C VAL A 79 -1.48 -6.25 -8.37
N LEU A 80 -1.44 -5.28 -7.46
CA LEU A 80 -1.44 -5.52 -6.02
C LEU A 80 -2.73 -4.93 -5.44
N GLN A 81 -3.37 -5.63 -4.53
CA GLN A 81 -4.51 -5.11 -3.78
C GLN A 81 -4.15 -5.04 -2.30
N LEU A 82 -4.37 -3.88 -1.70
CA LEU A 82 -4.15 -3.63 -0.27
C LEU A 82 -5.50 -3.36 0.38
N ASP A 83 -5.94 -4.25 1.28
CA ASP A 83 -7.07 -3.98 2.15
C ASP A 83 -6.55 -3.28 3.41
N ILE A 84 -6.91 -2.01 3.59
CA ILE A 84 -6.43 -1.13 4.66
C ILE A 84 -7.49 -1.06 5.77
N PRO A 85 -7.14 -1.37 7.04
CA PRO A 85 -8.03 -1.18 8.15
C PRO A 85 -8.17 0.32 8.46
N GLY A 86 -9.41 0.82 8.47
CA GLY A 86 -9.69 2.23 8.73
C GLY A 86 -9.75 3.09 7.46
N MET A 87 -10.81 3.89 7.37
CA MET A 87 -11.04 4.77 6.21
C MET A 87 -10.01 5.90 6.13
N GLU A 88 -9.65 6.51 7.26
CA GLU A 88 -8.69 7.62 7.31
C GLU A 88 -7.31 7.16 6.82
N GLN A 89 -6.84 6.01 7.31
CA GLN A 89 -5.59 5.39 6.91
C GLN A 89 -5.59 5.11 5.40
N CYS A 90 -6.68 4.52 4.88
CA CYS A 90 -6.81 4.27 3.44
C CYS A 90 -6.71 5.56 2.61
N LEU A 91 -7.40 6.63 3.03
CA LEU A 91 -7.36 7.91 2.33
C LEU A 91 -5.97 8.57 2.40
N ASN A 92 -5.32 8.52 3.56
CA ASN A 92 -3.98 9.08 3.74
C ASN A 92 -2.93 8.35 2.90
N ILE A 93 -2.98 7.01 2.84
CA ILE A 93 -2.08 6.21 2.00
C ILE A 93 -2.33 6.48 0.53
N ALA A 94 -3.60 6.46 0.08
CA ALA A 94 -3.93 6.74 -1.33
C ALA A 94 -3.45 8.13 -1.76
N HIS A 95 -3.70 9.16 -0.93
CA HIS A 95 -3.25 10.53 -1.19
C HIS A 95 -1.72 10.62 -1.26
N SER A 96 -1.01 9.95 -0.34
CA SER A 96 0.45 9.94 -0.36
C SER A 96 0.99 9.33 -1.66
N ILE A 97 0.40 8.21 -2.13
CA ILE A 97 0.77 7.57 -3.40
C ILE A 97 0.48 8.51 -4.58
N GLU A 98 -0.68 9.16 -4.60
CA GLU A 98 -1.07 10.11 -5.66
C GLU A 98 -0.05 11.27 -5.78
N VAL A 99 0.42 11.82 -4.66
CA VAL A 99 1.39 12.94 -4.65
C VAL A 99 2.78 12.52 -5.15
N PHE A 100 3.25 11.31 -4.82
CA PHE A 100 4.59 10.88 -5.21
C PHE A 100 4.65 10.22 -6.60
N CYS A 101 3.50 9.88 -7.18
CA CYS A 101 3.42 9.30 -8.53
C CYS A 101 3.06 10.33 -9.61
N SER A 102 2.66 11.55 -9.22
CA SER A 102 2.32 12.66 -10.13
C SER A 102 3.54 13.31 -10.76
#